data_AF-A0A2G6LZ60-F1
#
_entry.id   AF-A0A2G6LZ60-F1
#
_cell.length_a   1.000
_cell.length_b   1.000
_cell.length_c   1.000
_cell.angle_alpha   90.00
_cell.angle_beta   90.00
_cell.angle_gamma   90.00
#
_symmetry.space_group_name_H-M   'P 1'
#
loop_
_entity.id
_entity.type
_entity.pdbx_description
1 polymer ?
#
loop_
_entity_poly.entity_id
_entity_poly.type
_entity_poly.pdbx_seq_one_letter_code
_entity_poly.pdbx_strand_id
1 'polypeptide(L)'
;MRAFEHFLWMSGIVMWNCAFYFGPESGFWVLGKAGIFFIGFALLLRGVEFLIPGKRPKTRTVQGSGRKCRICGKPATAGSEFCSYHSRYGAEDNRY
;
A
#
# COMPACT_ATOMS: atom_id res chain seq x y z
N MET A 1 -8.91 4.25 -7.73
CA MET A 1 -8.67 3.13 -8.66
C MET A 1 -8.77 1.76 -7.99
N ARG A 2 -8.04 1.49 -6.89
CA ARG A 2 -8.07 0.15 -6.24
C ARG A 2 -9.46 -0.39 -5.86
N ALA A 3 -10.34 0.41 -5.26
CA ALA A 3 -11.70 -0.06 -4.91
C ALA A 3 -12.55 -0.42 -6.14
N PHE A 4 -12.39 0.34 -7.23
CA PHE A 4 -13.07 0.09 -8.50
C PHE A 4 -12.52 -1.16 -9.22
N GLU A 5 -11.20 -1.37 -9.16
CA GLU A 5 -10.55 -2.59 -9.64
C GLU A 5 -11.04 -3.84 -8.87
N HIS A 6 -11.14 -3.76 -7.54
CA HIS A 6 -11.69 -4.84 -6.73
C HIS A 6 -13.16 -5.13 -7.06
N PHE A 7 -13.97 -4.10 -7.31
CA PHE A 7 -15.36 -4.28 -7.74
C PHE A 7 -15.44 -5.04 -9.07
N LEU A 8 -14.63 -4.69 -10.06
CA LEU A 8 -14.56 -5.37 -11.36
C LEU A 8 -14.10 -6.83 -11.25
N TRP A 9 -13.15 -7.11 -10.36
CA TRP A 9 -12.71 -8.47 -10.09
C TRP A 9 -13.82 -9.31 -9.45
N MET A 10 -14.49 -8.78 -8.42
CA MET A 10 -15.55 -9.50 -7.72
C MET A 10 -16.76 -9.73 -8.63
N SER A 11 -17.19 -8.72 -9.39
CA SER A 11 -18.30 -8.87 -10.34
C SER A 11 -17.97 -9.87 -11.45
N GLY A 12 -16.75 -9.82 -12.00
CA GLY A 12 -16.28 -10.76 -13.01
C GLY A 12 -16.24 -12.20 -12.52
N ILE A 13 -15.69 -12.45 -11.32
CA ILE A 13 -15.62 -13.78 -10.70
C ILE A 13 -17.02 -14.35 -10.43
N VAL A 14 -17.94 -13.52 -9.92
CA VAL A 14 -19.31 -13.94 -9.61
C VAL A 14 -20.07 -14.27 -10.89
N MET A 15 -20.00 -13.40 -11.91
CA MET A 15 -20.65 -13.64 -13.21
C MET A 15 -20.10 -14.88 -13.90
N TRP A 16 -18.78 -15.11 -13.81
CA TRP A 16 -18.14 -16.31 -14.36
C TRP A 16 -18.56 -17.59 -13.62
N ASN A 17 -18.61 -17.56 -12.28
CA ASN A 17 -19.07 -18.71 -11.49
C ASN A 17 -20.54 -19.04 -11.77
N CYS A 18 -21.41 -18.04 -11.86
CA CYS A 18 -22.81 -18.24 -12.23
C CYS A 18 -22.92 -18.88 -13.62
N ALA A 19 -22.19 -18.38 -14.61
CA ALA A 19 -22.21 -18.94 -15.96
C ALA A 19 -21.69 -20.39 -16.01
N PHE A 20 -20.69 -20.72 -15.19
CA PHE A 20 -20.17 -22.07 -15.09
C PHE A 20 -21.15 -23.04 -14.42
N TYR A 21 -21.87 -22.57 -13.39
CA TYR A 21 -22.84 -23.38 -12.65
C TYR A 21 -24.09 -23.72 -13.47
N PHE A 22 -24.62 -22.78 -14.26
CA PHE A 22 -25.79 -22.99 -15.10
C PHE A 22 -25.48 -23.64 -16.46
N GLY A 23 -24.21 -23.68 -16.85
CA GLY A 23 -23.75 -24.34 -18.08
C GLY A 23 -23.99 -23.54 -19.37
N PRO A 24 -23.39 -24.00 -20.49
CA PRO A 24 -23.33 -23.26 -21.76
C PRO A 24 -24.66 -23.18 -22.52
N GLU A 25 -25.59 -24.08 -22.21
CA GLU A 25 -26.94 -24.14 -22.80
C GLU A 25 -27.90 -23.08 -22.22
N SER A 26 -27.49 -22.42 -21.13
CA SER A 26 -28.30 -21.39 -20.48
C SER A 26 -27.97 -19.99 -21.00
N GLY A 27 -28.95 -19.09 -21.01
CA GLY A 27 -28.73 -17.67 -21.34
C GLY A 27 -27.70 -16.96 -20.44
N PHE A 28 -27.31 -17.58 -19.32
CA PHE A 28 -26.27 -17.12 -18.41
C PHE A 28 -24.84 -17.27 -18.97
N TRP A 29 -24.64 -18.01 -20.06
CA TRP A 29 -23.34 -18.10 -20.74
C TRP A 29 -22.88 -16.75 -21.32
N VAL A 30 -23.84 -15.92 -21.76
CA VAL A 30 -23.57 -14.53 -22.20
C VAL A 30 -23.08 -13.68 -21.02
N LEU A 31 -23.65 -13.90 -19.83
CA LEU A 31 -23.18 -13.28 -18.59
C LEU A 31 -21.74 -13.69 -18.25
N GLY A 32 -21.37 -14.94 -18.50
CA GLY A 32 -20.01 -15.44 -18.33
C GLY A 32 -19.01 -14.73 -19.25
N LYS A 33 -19.36 -14.54 -20.53
CA LYS A 33 -18.53 -13.77 -21.48
C LYS A 33 -18.31 -12.34 -21.02
N ALA A 34 -19.35 -11.68 -20.49
CA ALA A 34 -19.23 -10.36 -19.88
C ALA A 34 -18.31 -10.39 -18.63
N GLY A 35 -18.39 -11.45 -17.82
CA GLY A 35 -17.50 -11.68 -16.68
C GLY A 35 -16.02 -11.74 -17.07
N ILE A 36 -15.67 -12.51 -18.12
CA ILE A 36 -14.29 -12.55 -18.66
C ILE A 36 -13.84 -11.16 -19.10
N PHE A 37 -14.71 -10.41 -19.79
CA PHE A 37 -14.40 -9.07 -20.25
C PHE A 37 -14.04 -8.14 -19.08
N PHE A 38 -14.79 -8.20 -17.98
CA PHE A 38 -14.49 -7.40 -16.79
C PHE A 38 -13.16 -7.79 -16.13
N ILE A 39 -12.83 -9.08 -16.06
CA ILE A 39 -11.54 -9.55 -15.54
C ILE A 39 -10.38 -9.08 -16.43
N GLY A 40 -10.53 -9.23 -17.75
CA GLY A 40 -9.53 -8.75 -18.71
C GLY A 40 -9.33 -7.23 -18.66
N PHE A 41 -10.42 -6.47 -18.51
CA PHE A 41 -10.36 -5.02 -18.37
C PHE A 41 -9.69 -4.59 -17.06
N ALA A 42 -9.95 -5.29 -15.96
CA ALA A 42 -9.27 -5.03 -14.68
C ALA A 42 -7.76 -5.28 -14.77
N LEU A 43 -7.33 -6.35 -15.47
CA LEU A 43 -5.92 -6.62 -15.75
C LEU A 43 -5.30 -5.54 -16.64
N LEU A 44 -6.03 -5.04 -17.63
CA LEU A 44 -5.55 -3.95 -18.49
C LEU A 44 -5.34 -2.68 -17.67
N LEU A 45 -6.30 -2.28 -16.82
CA LEU A 45 -6.15 -1.13 -15.94
C LEU A 45 -4.95 -1.28 -15.00
N ARG A 46 -4.73 -2.48 -14.46
CA ARG A 46 -3.54 -2.81 -13.64
C ARG A 46 -2.24 -2.66 -14.44
N GLY A 47 -2.23 -3.10 -15.70
CA GLY A 47 -1.10 -2.94 -16.62
C GLY A 47 -0.82 -1.46 -16.95
N VAL A 48 -1.86 -0.65 -17.12
CA VAL A 48 -1.71 0.80 -17.35
C VAL A 48 -1.15 1.51 -16.11
N GLU A 49 -1.55 1.11 -14.89
CA GLU A 49 -0.93 1.62 -13.65
C GLU A 49 0.58 1.28 -13.58
N PHE A 50 1.02 0.18 -14.20
CA PHE A 50 2.44 -0.17 -14.30
C PHE A 50 3.19 0.69 -15.33
N LEU A 51 2.55 0.99 -16.46
CA LEU A 51 3.13 1.77 -17.56
C LEU A 51 3.22 3.27 -17.27
N ILE A 52 2.30 3.79 -16.46
CA ILE A 52 2.31 5.18 -15.98
C ILE A 52 2.67 5.14 -14.49
N PRO A 53 3.97 5.13 -14.13
CA PRO A 53 4.36 5.27 -12.74
C PRO A 53 4.01 6.67 -12.27
N GLY A 54 2.75 6.85 -11.86
CA GLY A 54 2.35 8.02 -11.09
C GLY A 54 3.28 8.07 -9.90
N LYS A 55 4.07 9.15 -9.80
CA LYS A 55 4.96 9.44 -8.67
C LYS A 55 4.10 9.53 -7.42
N ARG A 56 3.70 8.39 -6.84
CA ARG A 56 3.04 8.35 -5.55
C ARG A 56 4.06 8.94 -4.58
N PRO A 57 3.73 10.01 -3.85
CA PRO A 57 4.65 10.56 -2.88
C PRO A 57 5.01 9.43 -1.92
N LYS A 58 6.28 9.04 -1.92
CA LYS A 58 6.82 8.17 -0.86
C LYS A 58 6.53 8.94 0.41
N THR A 59 5.54 8.50 1.18
CA THR A 59 5.43 8.87 2.59
C THR A 59 6.75 8.44 3.18
N ARG A 60 7.68 9.39 3.33
CA ARG A 60 8.93 9.17 4.03
C ARG A 60 8.50 8.83 5.44
N THR A 61 8.46 7.54 5.75
CA THR A 61 8.51 7.06 7.13
C THR A 61 9.77 7.70 7.68
N VAL A 62 9.59 8.71 8.54
CA VAL A 62 10.68 9.32 9.29
C VAL A 62 11.24 8.17 10.13
N GLN A 63 12.30 7.56 9.61
CA GLN A 63 13.00 6.49 10.27
C GLN A 63 13.58 7.15 11.52
N GLY A 64 12.90 6.95 12.66
CA GLY A 64 13.38 7.43 13.95
C GLY A 64 14.84 7.04 14.05
N SER A 65 15.71 8.02 14.30
CA SER A 65 17.14 7.77 14.28
C SER A 65 17.44 6.61 15.21
N GLY A 66 17.92 5.48 14.69
CA GLY A 66 18.42 4.36 15.50
C GLY A 66 19.61 4.73 16.39
N ARG A 67 19.99 6.01 16.40
CA ARG A 67 20.99 6.61 17.27
C ARG A 67 20.42 6.72 18.69
N LYS A 68 21.22 6.26 19.64
CA LYS A 68 20.95 6.40 21.07
C LYS A 68 21.68 7.64 21.59
N CYS A 69 21.15 8.24 22.64
CA CYS A 69 21.74 9.36 23.33
C CYS A 69 23.08 8.94 23.95
N ARG A 70 24.12 9.72 23.72
CA ARG A 70 25.47 9.44 24.25
C ARG A 70 25.53 9.39 25.79
N ILE A 71 24.67 10.15 26.48
CA ILE A 71 24.71 10.29 27.94
C ILE A 71 23.87 9.21 28.64
N CYS A 72 22.66 8.92 28.17
CA CYS A 72 21.71 8.03 28.86
C CYS A 72 21.19 6.84 28.05
N GLY A 73 21.65 6.66 26.80
CA GLY A 73 21.26 5.52 25.96
C GLY A 73 19.80 5.54 25.45
N LYS A 74 18.98 6.51 25.85
CA LYS A 74 17.61 6.73 25.35
C LYS A 74 17.62 7.10 23.85
N PRO A 75 16.55 6.86 23.06
CA PRO A 75 16.53 7.21 21.65
C PRO A 75 16.84 8.70 21.44
N ALA A 76 17.77 8.99 20.53
CA ALA A 76 18.15 10.34 20.18
C ALA A 76 17.07 10.97 19.29
N THR A 77 16.93 12.30 19.36
CA THR A 77 16.04 13.03 18.47
C THR A 77 16.61 13.05 17.05
N ALA A 78 15.73 13.07 16.05
CA ALA A 78 16.15 13.05 14.65
C ALA A 78 17.08 14.23 14.34
N GLY A 79 18.34 13.92 13.99
CA GLY A 79 19.36 14.93 13.68
C GLY A 79 20.28 15.33 14.84
N SER A 80 20.09 14.80 16.05
CA SER A 80 21.00 15.04 17.18
C SER A 80 21.57 13.74 17.78
N GLU A 81 22.65 13.85 18.55
CA GLU A 81 23.24 12.74 19.31
C GLU A 81 22.66 12.62 20.73
N PHE A 82 21.67 13.45 21.07
CA PHE A 82 21.10 13.55 22.40
C PHE A 82 19.60 13.20 22.39
N CYS A 83 19.10 12.71 23.53
CA CYS A 83 17.65 12.55 23.72
C CYS A 83 17.00 13.93 23.90
N SER A 84 15.67 14.00 23.78
CA SER A 84 14.92 15.26 23.92
C SER A 84 15.20 16.01 25.23
N TYR A 85 15.53 15.27 26.30
CA TYR A 85 15.92 15.83 27.59
C TYR A 85 17.32 16.44 27.55
N HIS A 86 18.35 15.67 27.16
CA HIS A 86 19.72 16.19 27.11
C HIS A 86 19.96 17.18 25.97
N SER A 87 19.16 17.17 24.90
CA SER A 87 19.20 18.24 23.91
C SER A 87 18.66 19.57 24.45
N ARG A 88 17.79 19.54 25.48
CA ARG A 88 17.21 20.72 26.13
C ARG A 88 17.98 21.19 27.37
N TYR A 89 18.55 20.26 28.13
CA TYR A 89 19.12 20.52 29.46
C TYR A 89 20.61 20.12 29.57
N GLY A 90 21.18 19.43 28.57
CA GLY A 90 22.47 18.74 28.69
C GLY A 90 23.72 19.55 28.35
N ALA A 91 23.66 20.89 28.25
CA ALA A 91 24.87 21.70 28.11
C ALA A 91 25.56 21.95 29.47
N GLU A 92 24.88 21.68 30.60
CA GLU A 92 25.34 22.05 31.94
C GLU A 92 26.05 20.89 32.68
N ASP A 93 25.93 19.65 32.20
CA ASP A 93 26.49 18.44 32.82
C ASP A 93 27.86 18.00 32.23
N ASN A 94 28.59 18.91 31.57
CA ASN A 94 29.95 18.68 31.07
C ASN A 94 31.00 18.76 32.22
N ARG A 95 30.79 17.97 33.27
CA ARG A 95 31.85 17.61 34.23
C ARG A 95 32.33 16.21 33.92
N TYR A 96 33.22 16.05 32.93
CA TYR A 96 34.29 15.05 32.90
C TYR A 96 35.28 15.41 31.78
#